data_AF-A0A562SZJ6-F1
#
_entry.id   AF-A0A562SZJ6-F1
#
_cell.length_a   1.000
_cell.length_b   1.000
_cell.length_c   1.000
_cell.angle_alpha   90.00
_cell.angle_beta   90.00
_cell.angle_gamma   90.00
#
_symmetry.space_group_name_H-M   'P 1'
#
loop_
_entity.id
_entity.type
_entity.pdbx_description
1 polymer ?
#
loop_
_entity_poly.entity_id
_entity_poly.type
_entity_poly.pdbx_seq_one_letter_code
_entity_poly.pdbx_strand_id
1 'polypeptide(L)'
;MVDINIVNFLTGARLVKDLYLGDTEAAVVANLGNPTAEEIYKSSTRKFLHYKNVRISINNGNLDGIDIFFMKDNSSYKLDSSISSEISSISRHTSLPEFLLLCQELNQEYRFDLVSDEDYFKIIINSKVLVVYYLLTGELERISNWGGYGLP
;
A
#
# COMPACT_ATOMS: atom_id res chain seq x y z
N MET A 1 -17.05 -14.94 -9.18
CA MET A 1 -15.64 -15.31 -8.88
C MET A 1 -15.03 -14.10 -8.19
N VAL A 2 -14.48 -14.23 -6.99
CA VAL A 2 -13.85 -13.09 -6.30
C VAL A 2 -12.44 -12.95 -6.85
N ASP A 3 -12.08 -11.74 -7.30
CA ASP A 3 -10.74 -11.43 -7.81
C ASP A 3 -9.71 -11.57 -6.68
N ILE A 4 -8.72 -12.44 -6.88
CA ILE A 4 -7.66 -12.73 -5.92
C ILE A 4 -6.82 -11.52 -5.55
N ASN A 5 -6.72 -10.53 -6.45
CA ASN A 5 -5.99 -9.29 -6.18
C ASN A 5 -6.72 -8.44 -5.13
N ILE A 6 -8.06 -8.41 -5.15
CA ILE A 6 -8.88 -7.76 -4.13
C ILE A 6 -8.70 -8.47 -2.78
N VAL A 7 -8.65 -9.81 -2.78
CA VAL A 7 -8.40 -10.61 -1.57
C VAL A 7 -7.07 -10.23 -0.94
N ASN A 8 -6.01 -10.14 -1.75
CA ASN A 8 -4.68 -9.78 -1.27
C ASN A 8 -4.68 -8.37 -0.68
N PHE A 9 -5.25 -7.39 -1.38
CA PHE A 9 -5.34 -6.02 -0.87
C PHE A 9 -6.06 -5.94 0.47
N LEU A 10 -7.27 -6.53 0.59
CA LEU A 10 -8.04 -6.50 1.83
C LEU A 10 -7.33 -7.24 2.97
N THR A 11 -6.63 -8.33 2.66
CA THR A 11 -5.78 -9.05 3.63
C THR A 11 -4.66 -8.15 4.15
N GLY A 12 -3.98 -7.43 3.24
CA GLY A 12 -2.92 -6.49 3.60
C GLY A 12 -3.42 -5.28 4.38
N ALA A 13 -4.50 -4.65 3.92
CA ALA A 13 -5.15 -3.52 4.60
C ALA A 13 -5.61 -3.89 6.02
N ARG A 14 -6.18 -5.09 6.18
CA ARG A 14 -6.57 -5.59 7.50
C ARG A 14 -5.37 -5.90 8.38
N LEU A 15 -4.29 -6.44 7.83
CA LEU A 15 -3.08 -6.74 8.58
C LEU A 15 -2.50 -5.47 9.23
N VAL A 16 -2.56 -4.34 8.54
CA VAL A 16 -1.94 -3.08 8.99
C VAL A 16 -2.92 -2.08 9.61
N LYS A 17 -4.18 -2.46 9.80
CA LYS A 17 -5.24 -1.53 10.24
C LYS A 17 -4.98 -0.88 11.60
N ASP A 18 -4.23 -1.56 12.46
CA ASP A 18 -3.92 -1.13 13.83
C ASP A 18 -2.51 -0.51 13.94
N LEU A 19 -1.82 -0.28 12.81
CA LEU A 19 -0.51 0.36 12.77
C LEU A 19 -0.65 1.87 12.52
N TYR A 20 0.23 2.63 13.16
CA TYR A 20 0.30 4.07 13.01
C TYR A 20 1.71 4.50 12.62
N LEU A 21 1.79 5.50 11.74
CA LEU A 21 3.07 6.13 11.42
C LEU A 21 3.68 6.73 12.69
N GLY A 22 4.95 6.43 12.94
CA GLY A 22 5.66 6.73 14.18
C GLY A 22 5.72 5.58 15.17
N ASP A 23 4.97 4.49 14.98
CA ASP A 23 5.10 3.29 15.82
C ASP A 23 6.53 2.76 15.78
N THR A 24 7.07 2.39 16.94
CA THR A 24 8.39 1.76 17.00
C THR A 24 8.39 0.42 16.26
N GLU A 25 9.52 0.01 15.71
CA GLU A 25 9.68 -1.31 15.10
C GLU A 25 9.22 -2.43 16.03
N ALA A 26 9.55 -2.35 17.33
CA ALA A 26 9.13 -3.34 18.31
C ALA A 26 7.60 -3.42 18.45
N ALA A 27 6.90 -2.28 18.39
CA ALA A 27 5.44 -2.24 18.39
C ALA A 27 4.86 -2.85 17.09
N VAL A 28 5.47 -2.58 15.93
CA VAL A 28 5.08 -3.21 14.67
C VAL A 28 5.22 -4.74 14.76
N VAL A 29 6.38 -5.24 15.20
CA VAL A 29 6.63 -6.69 15.34
C VAL A 29 5.74 -7.32 16.41
N ALA A 30 5.42 -6.62 17.49
CA ALA A 30 4.48 -7.10 18.50
C ALA A 30 3.06 -7.25 17.95
N ASN A 31 2.62 -6.34 17.08
CA ASN A 31 1.30 -6.38 16.46
C ASN A 31 1.20 -7.41 15.32
N LEU A 32 2.22 -7.48 14.46
CA LEU A 32 2.18 -8.28 13.23
C LEU A 32 2.85 -9.65 13.35
N GLY A 33 3.65 -9.85 14.40
CA GLY A 33 4.61 -10.94 14.50
C GLY A 33 5.90 -10.68 13.72
N ASN A 34 6.73 -11.72 13.60
CA ASN A 34 7.99 -11.63 12.88
C ASN A 34 7.77 -11.47 11.37
N PRO A 35 8.55 -10.63 10.69
CA PRO A 35 8.48 -10.49 9.24
C PRO A 35 8.94 -11.77 8.54
N THR A 36 8.41 -11.99 7.34
CA THR A 36 8.81 -13.10 6.45
C THR A 36 10.17 -12.87 5.80
N ALA A 37 10.53 -11.61 5.56
CA ALA A 37 11.84 -11.21 5.05
C ALA A 37 12.17 -9.78 5.53
N GLU A 38 13.46 -9.46 5.55
CA GLU A 38 13.97 -8.13 5.88
C GLU A 38 14.94 -7.65 4.80
N GLU A 39 14.76 -6.41 4.34
CA GLU A 39 15.72 -5.72 3.49
C GLU A 39 16.40 -4.61 4.28
N ILE A 40 17.70 -4.75 4.50
CA ILE A 40 18.50 -3.79 5.28
C ILE A 40 19.46 -3.06 4.33
N TYR A 41 19.29 -1.75 4.19
CA TYR A 41 20.21 -0.91 3.43
C TYR A 41 21.38 -0.52 4.33
N LYS A 42 22.54 -1.15 4.14
CA LYS A 42 23.74 -0.99 5.01
C LYS A 42 24.23 0.45 5.23
N SER A 43 23.87 1.38 4.34
CA SER A 43 24.24 2.80 4.40
C SER A 43 23.10 3.73 4.83
N SER A 44 21.95 3.18 5.22
CA SER A 44 20.74 3.93 5.55
C SER A 44 20.23 3.56 6.93
N THR A 45 19.58 4.51 7.59
CA THR A 45 18.78 4.28 8.79
C THR A 45 17.46 3.57 8.48
N ARG A 46 17.21 3.29 7.19
CA ARG A 46 16.00 2.66 6.68
C ARG A 46 16.19 1.17 6.42
N LYS A 47 15.18 0.41 6.83
CA LYS A 47 14.99 -1.00 6.45
C LYS A 47 13.54 -1.27 6.11
N PHE A 48 13.31 -2.40 5.45
CA PHE A 48 11.97 -2.84 5.09
C PHE A 48 11.67 -4.20 5.67
N LEU A 49 10.52 -4.32 6.34
CA LEU A 49 9.99 -5.56 6.87
C LEU A 49 8.88 -6.06 5.92
N HIS A 50 8.99 -7.30 5.46
CA HIS A 50 8.06 -7.87 4.51
C HIS A 50 7.09 -8.83 5.18
N TYR A 51 5.79 -8.60 4.95
CA TYR A 51 4.68 -9.39 5.45
C TYR A 51 3.73 -9.73 4.31
N LYS A 52 3.90 -10.89 3.68
CA LYS A 52 3.07 -11.33 2.53
C LYS A 52 3.06 -10.26 1.42
N ASN A 53 1.94 -9.57 1.21
CA ASN A 53 1.76 -8.51 0.22
C ASN A 53 1.86 -7.09 0.82
N VAL A 54 2.35 -6.98 2.05
CA VAL A 54 2.61 -5.72 2.75
C VAL A 54 4.10 -5.56 2.94
N ARG A 55 4.63 -4.37 2.66
CA ARG A 55 5.99 -3.98 3.01
C ARG A 55 5.94 -2.78 3.95
N ILE A 56 6.59 -2.92 5.10
CA ILE A 56 6.65 -1.88 6.13
C ILE A 56 8.03 -1.21 6.06
N SER A 57 8.06 0.10 5.92
CA SER A 57 9.28 0.90 5.99
C SER A 57 9.53 1.35 7.43
N ILE A 58 10.70 1.01 7.95
CA ILE A 58 11.19 1.43 9.26
C ILE A 58 12.38 2.35 9.03
N ASN A 59 12.34 3.55 9.59
CA ASN A 59 13.40 4.55 9.51
C ASN A 59 13.70 5.10 10.89
N ASN A 60 14.99 5.10 11.27
CA ASN A 60 15.42 5.48 12.63
C ASN A 60 14.65 4.72 13.72
N GLY A 61 14.34 3.45 13.48
CA GLY A 61 13.62 2.58 14.41
C GLY A 61 12.10 2.78 14.49
N ASN A 62 11.52 3.66 13.66
CA ASN A 62 10.08 3.94 13.66
C ASN A 62 9.47 3.69 12.27
N LEU A 63 8.21 3.28 12.27
CA LEU A 63 7.36 3.11 11.09
C LEU A 63 7.17 4.45 10.37
N ASP A 64 7.66 4.57 9.14
CA ASP A 64 7.47 5.76 8.30
C ASP A 64 6.81 5.48 6.95
N GLY A 65 6.55 4.21 6.62
CA GLY A 65 5.86 3.83 5.39
C GLY A 65 5.19 2.46 5.46
N ILE A 66 4.06 2.33 4.78
CA ILE A 66 3.34 1.07 4.58
C ILE A 66 3.01 0.97 3.09
N ASP A 67 3.45 -0.09 2.43
CA ASP A 67 3.08 -0.41 1.06
C ASP A 67 2.21 -1.67 1.05
N ILE A 68 1.06 -1.61 0.38
CA ILE A 68 0.17 -2.75 0.14
C ILE A 68 0.14 -3.00 -1.37
N PHE A 69 0.62 -4.18 -1.78
CA PHE A 69 0.73 -4.56 -3.18
C PHE A 69 -0.47 -5.39 -3.63
N PHE A 70 -0.93 -5.14 -4.84
CA PHE A 70 -1.83 -6.01 -5.59
C PHE A 70 -0.96 -7.05 -6.33
N MET A 71 -0.47 -8.07 -5.61
CA MET A 71 0.46 -9.05 -6.18
C MET A 71 -0.16 -9.80 -7.38
N LYS A 72 0.60 -9.88 -8.48
CA LYS A 72 0.18 -10.49 -9.75
C LYS A 72 0.19 -12.02 -9.76
N ASP A 73 0.59 -12.68 -8.67
CA ASP A 73 0.92 -14.10 -8.69
C ASP A 73 -0.28 -15.04 -8.48
N ASN A 74 -0.40 -15.97 -9.42
CA ASN A 74 -1.39 -17.04 -9.62
C ASN A 74 -1.53 -18.09 -8.49
N SER A 75 -1.11 -17.80 -7.25
CA SER A 75 -1.24 -18.77 -6.16
C SER A 75 -2.58 -18.60 -5.43
N SER A 76 -3.38 -19.67 -5.42
CA SER A 76 -4.72 -19.71 -4.83
C SER A 76 -4.72 -19.38 -3.34
N TYR A 77 -5.12 -18.15 -2.99
CA TYR A 77 -5.36 -17.72 -1.62
C TYR A 77 -6.86 -17.72 -1.35
N LYS A 78 -7.28 -18.26 -0.20
CA LYS A 78 -8.69 -18.29 0.22
C LYS A 78 -8.96 -17.15 1.20
N LEU A 79 -10.05 -16.42 0.96
CA LEU A 79 -10.55 -15.34 1.82
C LEU A 79 -10.82 -15.84 3.24
N ASP A 80 -10.47 -15.01 4.22
CA ASP A 80 -11.03 -15.08 5.57
C ASP A 80 -12.48 -14.58 5.53
N SER A 81 -13.41 -15.40 6.04
CA SER A 81 -14.86 -15.15 6.05
C SER A 81 -15.31 -13.96 6.91
N SER A 82 -14.40 -13.27 7.59
CA SER A 82 -14.70 -12.13 8.46
C SER A 82 -14.52 -10.74 7.82
N ILE A 83 -14.34 -10.65 6.50
CA ILE A 83 -14.23 -9.37 5.78
C ILE A 83 -15.63 -8.82 5.47
N SER A 84 -15.96 -7.67 6.09
CA SER A 84 -17.23 -6.96 5.90
C SER A 84 -17.27 -6.16 4.58
N SER A 85 -18.49 -5.93 4.08
CA SER A 85 -18.82 -5.35 2.77
C SER A 85 -18.52 -3.85 2.60
N GLU A 86 -17.93 -3.17 3.59
CA GLU A 86 -17.81 -1.70 3.59
C GLU A 86 -16.45 -1.18 3.06
N ILE A 87 -15.46 -2.05 2.83
CA ILE A 87 -14.10 -1.70 2.33
C ILE A 87 -13.96 -2.02 0.82
N SER A 88 -15.07 -2.21 0.09
CA SER A 88 -15.12 -2.86 -1.22
C SER A 88 -14.87 -1.99 -2.47
N SER A 89 -14.51 -0.70 -2.34
CA SER A 89 -14.53 0.22 -3.50
C SER A 89 -13.23 0.31 -4.30
N ILE A 90 -12.08 -0.08 -3.74
CA ILE A 90 -10.79 -0.05 -4.45
C ILE A 90 -10.23 -1.45 -4.64
N SER A 91 -9.88 -1.74 -5.89
CA SER A 91 -9.55 -3.04 -6.46
C SER A 91 -8.46 -2.86 -7.51
N ARG A 92 -7.78 -3.94 -7.91
CA ARG A 92 -6.80 -3.90 -9.02
C ARG A 92 -7.43 -3.38 -10.33
N HIS A 93 -8.73 -3.63 -10.50
CA HIS A 93 -9.50 -3.21 -11.66
C HIS A 93 -10.10 -1.82 -11.54
N THR A 94 -9.96 -1.15 -10.38
CA THR A 94 -10.41 0.23 -10.23
C THR A 94 -9.60 1.08 -11.19
N SER A 95 -10.25 1.48 -12.27
CA SER A 95 -9.64 2.29 -13.31
C SER A 95 -9.25 3.66 -12.75
N LEU A 96 -8.30 4.32 -13.41
CA LEU A 96 -7.91 5.67 -13.04
C LEU A 96 -9.14 6.62 -12.94
N PRO A 97 -10.06 6.69 -13.92
CA PRO A 97 -11.25 7.54 -13.80
C PRO A 97 -12.12 7.22 -12.57
N GLU A 98 -12.36 5.95 -12.25
CA GLU A 98 -13.15 5.55 -11.08
C GLU A 98 -12.47 5.98 -9.76
N PHE A 99 -11.15 5.85 -9.69
CA PHE A 99 -10.38 6.30 -8.52
C PHE A 99 -10.41 7.82 -8.34
N LEU A 100 -10.34 8.60 -9.42
CA LEU A 100 -10.44 10.06 -9.36
C LEU A 100 -11.84 10.52 -8.93
N LEU A 101 -12.89 9.86 -9.43
CA LEU A 101 -14.26 10.10 -8.96
C LEU A 101 -14.38 9.84 -7.46
N LEU A 102 -13.83 8.74 -6.96
CA LEU A 102 -13.81 8.44 -5.52
C LEU A 102 -13.08 9.53 -4.73
N CYS A 103 -11.95 10.04 -5.22
CA CYS A 103 -11.23 11.12 -4.55
C CYS A 103 -12.07 12.41 -4.49
N GLN A 104 -12.81 12.73 -5.56
CA GLN A 104 -13.72 13.88 -5.60
C GLN A 104 -14.89 13.69 -4.63
N GLU A 105 -15.52 12.52 -4.60
CA GLU A 105 -16.61 12.18 -3.68
C GLU A 105 -16.17 12.29 -2.21
N LEU A 106 -14.92 11.91 -1.91
CA LEU A 106 -14.32 11.99 -0.58
C LEU A 106 -13.70 13.37 -0.27
N ASN A 107 -13.82 14.35 -1.17
CA ASN A 107 -13.23 15.68 -1.08
C ASN A 107 -11.73 15.65 -0.73
N GLN A 108 -10.98 14.75 -1.37
CA GLN A 108 -9.54 14.56 -1.17
C GLN A 108 -8.76 15.33 -2.22
N GLU A 109 -7.77 16.12 -1.79
CA GLU A 109 -6.83 16.75 -2.71
C GLU A 109 -5.83 15.72 -3.22
N TYR A 110 -5.61 15.70 -4.54
CA TYR A 110 -4.66 14.80 -5.18
C TYR A 110 -3.85 15.51 -6.27
N ARG A 111 -2.65 14.98 -6.54
CA ARG A 111 -1.82 15.39 -7.67
C ARG A 111 -1.24 14.19 -8.42
N PHE A 112 -0.93 14.40 -9.69
CA PHE A 112 -0.24 13.43 -10.53
C PHE A 112 1.26 13.71 -10.56
N ASP A 113 2.05 12.71 -10.21
CA ASP A 113 3.50 12.75 -10.41
C ASP A 113 3.84 11.80 -11.57
N LEU A 114 4.06 12.40 -12.73
CA LEU A 114 4.49 11.73 -13.96
C LEU A 114 6.01 11.66 -13.97
N VAL A 115 6.58 10.47 -13.81
CA VAL A 115 8.02 10.27 -13.93
C VAL A 115 8.27 9.68 -15.33
N SER A 116 8.92 10.45 -16.20
CA SER A 116 9.03 10.17 -17.65
C SER A 116 9.66 8.83 -18.01
N ASP A 117 10.40 8.23 -17.09
CA ASP A 117 11.22 7.04 -17.32
C ASP A 117 10.66 5.80 -16.60
N GLU A 118 9.49 5.92 -15.96
CA GLU A 118 8.84 4.84 -15.23
C GLU A 118 7.64 4.30 -16.01
N ASP A 119 7.40 2.99 -15.93
CA ASP A 119 6.27 2.32 -16.54
C ASP A 119 4.99 2.41 -15.70
N TYR A 120 4.92 3.40 -14.80
CA TYR A 120 3.77 3.63 -13.93
C TYR A 120 3.46 5.13 -13.69
N PHE A 121 2.20 5.43 -13.39
CA PHE A 121 1.72 6.72 -12.88
C PHE A 121 1.62 6.70 -11.36
N LYS A 122 1.97 7.82 -10.71
CA LYS A 122 1.81 8.05 -9.28
C LYS A 122 0.71 9.08 -9.02
N ILE A 123 -0.17 8.80 -8.07
CA ILE A 123 -1.16 9.74 -7.54
C ILE A 123 -0.91 9.91 -6.06
N ILE A 124 -0.69 11.14 -5.62
CA ILE A 124 -0.45 11.44 -4.21
C ILE A 124 -1.70 12.12 -3.65
N ILE A 125 -2.25 11.57 -2.57
CA ILE A 125 -3.38 12.11 -1.81
C ILE A 125 -2.87 12.72 -0.50
N ASN A 126 -3.17 14.00 -0.28
CA ASN A 126 -2.81 14.77 0.93
C ASN A 126 -1.35 14.59 1.38
N SER A 127 -0.41 14.40 0.44
CA SER A 127 1.03 14.18 0.69
C SER A 127 1.41 12.96 1.54
N LYS A 128 0.45 12.07 1.82
CA LYS A 128 0.63 10.90 2.71
C LYS A 128 0.38 9.59 2.00
N VAL A 129 -0.64 9.52 1.15
CA VAL A 129 -0.98 8.29 0.44
C VAL A 129 -0.51 8.40 -0.99
N LEU A 130 0.29 7.44 -1.46
CA LEU A 130 0.67 7.25 -2.85
C LEU A 130 -0.11 6.07 -3.44
N VAL A 131 -0.74 6.28 -4.57
CA VAL A 131 -1.43 5.24 -5.35
C VAL A 131 -0.72 5.10 -6.69
N VAL A 132 -0.40 3.87 -7.08
CA VAL A 132 0.47 3.57 -8.24
C VAL A 132 -0.26 2.72 -9.26
N TYR A 133 -0.25 3.16 -10.52
CA TYR A 133 -0.89 2.51 -11.65
C TYR A 133 0.13 2.16 -12.75
N TYR A 134 0.10 0.97 -13.34
CA TYR A 134 0.93 0.68 -14.53
C TYR A 134 0.44 1.47 -15.76
N LEU A 135 1.36 2.09 -16.51
CA LEU A 135 1.07 2.86 -17.73
C LEU A 135 0.43 1.99 -18.81
N LEU A 136 0.99 0.80 -19.04
CA LEU A 136 0.63 -0.06 -20.17
C LEU A 136 -0.76 -0.69 -20.03
N THR A 137 -1.20 -0.93 -18.79
CA THR A 137 -2.46 -1.64 -18.52
C THR A 137 -3.51 -0.76 -17.85
N GLY A 138 -3.13 0.39 -17.29
CA GLY A 138 -4.00 1.22 -16.48
C GLY A 138 -4.49 0.53 -15.19
N GLU A 139 -3.84 -0.55 -14.78
CA GLU A 139 -4.21 -1.32 -13.58
C GLU A 139 -3.52 -0.78 -12.33
N LEU A 140 -4.24 -0.84 -11.21
CA LEU A 140 -3.71 -0.45 -9.91
C LEU A 140 -2.69 -1.48 -9.41
N GLU A 141 -1.46 -1.05 -9.16
CA GLU A 141 -0.35 -1.90 -8.71
C GLU A 141 -0.21 -1.91 -7.18
N ARG A 142 -0.29 -0.72 -6.57
CA ARG A 142 0.09 -0.52 -5.17
C ARG A 142 -0.59 0.70 -4.56
N ILE A 143 -0.95 0.58 -3.29
CA ILE A 143 -1.28 1.71 -2.42
C ILE A 143 -0.24 1.77 -1.31
N SER A 144 0.26 2.97 -1.07
CA SER A 144 1.37 3.27 -0.19
C SER A 144 0.94 4.38 0.77
N ASN A 145 1.23 4.28 2.06
CA ASN A 145 0.98 5.32 3.06
C ASN A 145 2.29 5.66 3.77
N TRP A 146 2.75 6.88 3.63
CA TRP A 146 4.03 7.35 4.12
C TRP A 146 3.86 8.53 5.08
N GLY A 147 4.74 8.61 6.08
CA GLY A 147 4.88 9.72 7.02
C GLY A 147 5.44 10.96 6.36
N GLY A 148 4.72 11.48 5.37
CA GLY A 148 5.12 12.60 4.52
C GLY A 148 6.17 12.16 3.50
N TYR A 149 5.83 12.25 2.21
CA TYR A 149 6.88 12.59 1.25
C TYR A 149 7.36 13.97 1.68
N GLY A 150 8.57 14.08 2.20
CA GLY A 150 9.21 15.37 2.40
C GLY A 150 9.17 16.11 1.07
N LEU A 151 8.17 16.97 0.91
CA LEU A 151 8.16 17.93 -0.17
C LEU A 151 9.18 19.00 0.25
N PRO A 152 10.03 19.49 -0.67
CA PRO A 152 10.57 20.83 -0.48
C PRO A 152 9.44 21.84 -0.25
#